data_AF-A0A416I3X7-F1
#
_entry.id   AF-A0A416I3X7-F1
#
_cell.length_a   1.000
_cell.length_b   1.000
_cell.length_c   1.000
_cell.angle_alpha   90.00
_cell.angle_beta   90.00
_cell.angle_gamma   90.00
#
_symmetry.space_group_name_H-M   'P 1'
#
loop_
_entity.id
_entity.type
_entity.pdbx_description
1 polymer ?
#
loop_
_entity_poly.entity_id
_entity_poly.type
_entity_poly.pdbx_seq_one_letter_code
_entity_poly.pdbx_strand_id
1 'polypeptide(L)'
;MGEKLIFDLMYKDEVCSHVEVDLRTKEIVCKEYSSVPHHVVFGKRPHTVENLNLFFERRCFPKERADCQEQLTALGLMHYNPLDIVKKTHGAMYQDYMWIRFEGENLSYKDVGQKNL
;
A
#
# COMPACT_ATOMS: atom_id res chain seq x y z
N MET A 1 -16.42 -12.75 13.45
CA MET A 1 -15.74 -12.14 12.28
C MET A 1 -14.27 -12.03 12.61
N GLY A 2 -13.37 -12.56 11.78
CA GLY A 2 -11.93 -12.32 11.93
C GLY A 2 -11.59 -10.87 11.53
N GLU A 3 -10.50 -10.34 12.07
CA GLU A 3 -9.96 -9.05 11.65
C GLU A 3 -9.44 -9.18 10.22
N LYS A 4 -9.96 -8.37 9.30
CA LYS A 4 -9.55 -8.34 7.90
C LYS A 4 -8.81 -7.06 7.59
N LEU A 5 -7.78 -7.16 6.75
CA LEU A 5 -7.21 -6.01 6.05
C LEU A 5 -7.71 -6.05 4.62
N ILE A 6 -8.44 -5.01 4.21
CA ILE A 6 -8.99 -4.89 2.87
C ILE A 6 -8.49 -3.58 2.26
N PHE A 7 -7.95 -3.67 1.03
CA PHE A 7 -7.48 -2.50 0.30
C PHE A 7 -7.53 -2.72 -1.21
N ASP A 8 -7.59 -1.61 -1.94
CA ASP A 8 -7.42 -1.54 -3.38
C ASP A 8 -6.06 -0.93 -3.73
N LEU A 9 -5.39 -1.51 -4.72
CA LEU A 9 -4.32 -0.83 -5.44
C LEU A 9 -4.95 -0.02 -6.58
N MET A 10 -4.70 1.28 -6.57
CA MET A 10 -5.30 2.25 -7.47
C MET A 10 -4.25 2.80 -8.44
N TYR A 11 -4.60 3.01 -9.70
CA TYR A 11 -3.86 3.87 -10.64
C TYR A 11 -4.74 5.08 -10.96
N LYS A 12 -4.34 6.27 -10.52
CA LYS A 12 -5.26 7.42 -10.46
C LYS A 12 -6.55 7.02 -9.75
N ASP A 13 -7.70 7.07 -10.41
CA ASP A 13 -9.00 6.69 -9.80
C ASP A 13 -9.50 5.30 -10.26
N GLU A 14 -8.65 4.51 -10.93
CA GLU A 14 -8.99 3.17 -11.43
C GLU A 14 -8.46 2.07 -10.49
N VAL A 15 -9.34 1.14 -10.12
CA VAL A 15 -8.96 -0.04 -9.33
C VAL A 15 -8.17 -1.01 -10.20
N CYS A 16 -6.93 -1.29 -9.80
CA CYS A 16 -6.07 -2.23 -10.49
C CYS A 16 -5.99 -3.60 -9.79
N SER A 17 -6.07 -3.61 -8.46
CA SER A 17 -6.15 -4.84 -7.65
C SER A 17 -7.08 -4.62 -6.47
N HIS A 18 -7.83 -5.64 -6.08
CA HIS A 18 -8.54 -5.71 -4.81
C HIS A 18 -7.97 -6.84 -3.97
N VAL A 19 -7.58 -6.55 -2.72
CA VAL A 19 -6.93 -7.49 -1.82
C VAL A 19 -7.70 -7.58 -0.50
N GLU A 20 -8.03 -8.81 -0.11
CA GLU A 20 -8.51 -9.14 1.22
C GLU A 20 -7.51 -10.06 1.92
N VAL A 21 -7.16 -9.73 3.17
CA VAL A 21 -6.28 -10.54 4.01
C VAL A 21 -7.02 -10.87 5.30
N ASP A 22 -7.17 -12.16 5.60
CA ASP A 22 -7.58 -12.59 6.94
C ASP A 22 -6.34 -12.56 7.85
N LEU A 23 -6.30 -11.64 8.80
CA LEU A 23 -5.11 -11.42 9.63
C LEU A 23 -4.84 -12.58 10.61
N ARG A 24 -5.83 -13.43 10.85
CA ARG A 24 -5.70 -14.60 11.72
C ARG A 24 -5.20 -15.82 10.96
N THR A 25 -5.81 -16.14 9.83
CA THR A 25 -5.43 -17.33 9.02
C THR A 25 -4.27 -17.05 8.07
N LYS A 26 -3.97 -15.77 7.82
CA LYS A 26 -3.00 -15.29 6.82
C LYS A 26 -3.40 -15.64 5.38
N GLU A 27 -4.66 -15.97 5.16
CA GLU A 27 -5.20 -16.19 3.83
C GLU A 27 -5.31 -14.86 3.08
N ILE A 28 -4.88 -14.85 1.82
CA ILE A 28 -4.88 -13.67 0.95
C ILE A 28 -5.68 -13.99 -0.30
N VAL A 29 -6.74 -13.24 -0.52
CA VAL A 29 -7.50 -13.23 -1.77
C VAL A 29 -7.14 -11.96 -2.50
N CYS A 30 -6.60 -12.09 -3.71
CA CYS A 30 -6.31 -10.96 -4.59
C CYS A 30 -7.06 -11.14 -5.91
N LYS A 31 -7.78 -10.10 -6.33
CA LYS A 31 -8.41 -10.01 -7.64
C LYS A 31 -7.76 -8.86 -8.42
N GLU A 32 -7.11 -9.21 -9.51
CA GLU A 32 -6.45 -8.26 -10.41
C GLU A 32 -7.43 -7.80 -11.50
N TYR A 33 -7.43 -6.50 -11.79
CA TYR A 33 -8.24 -5.85 -12.82
C TYR A 33 -7.39 -5.22 -13.94
N SER A 34 -6.09 -5.03 -13.70
CA SER A 34 -5.15 -4.55 -14.70
C SER A 34 -4.39 -5.70 -15.37
N SER A 35 -4.18 -5.59 -16.68
CA SER A 35 -3.28 -6.47 -17.45
C SER A 35 -1.84 -5.97 -17.47
N VAL A 36 -1.55 -4.78 -16.91
CA VAL A 36 -0.21 -4.20 -16.86
C VAL A 36 0.55 -4.78 -15.65
N PRO A 37 1.69 -5.47 -15.85
CA PRO A 37 2.39 -6.15 -14.75
C PRO A 37 2.85 -5.26 -13.59
N HIS A 38 2.97 -3.95 -13.82
CA HIS A 38 3.37 -2.97 -12.80
C HIS A 38 2.17 -2.37 -12.04
N HIS A 39 0.95 -2.61 -12.48
CA HIS A 39 -0.28 -2.10 -11.86
C HIS A 39 -0.98 -3.20 -11.03
N VAL A 40 -0.23 -4.18 -10.53
CA VAL A 40 -0.82 -5.32 -9.80
C VAL A 40 -0.01 -5.58 -8.54
N VAL A 41 -0.66 -6.03 -7.46
CA VAL A 41 -0.02 -6.19 -6.14
C VAL A 41 1.02 -7.30 -6.17
N PHE A 42 0.63 -8.47 -6.68
CA PHE A 42 1.48 -9.66 -6.71
C PHE A 42 2.08 -9.96 -8.08
N GLY A 43 1.37 -9.60 -9.16
CA GLY A 43 1.74 -10.02 -10.51
C GLY A 43 1.79 -11.54 -10.62
N LYS A 44 2.96 -12.09 -10.97
CA LYS A 44 3.17 -13.55 -11.06
C LYS A 44 3.64 -14.19 -9.74
N ARG A 45 3.76 -13.41 -8.66
CA ARG A 45 4.27 -13.91 -7.38
C ARG A 45 3.17 -14.60 -6.58
N PRO A 46 3.50 -15.59 -5.73
CA PRO A 46 2.54 -16.20 -4.82
C PRO A 46 1.88 -15.18 -3.87
N HIS A 47 0.60 -15.36 -3.55
CA HIS A 47 -0.14 -14.53 -2.59
C HIS A 47 0.23 -14.92 -1.14
N THR A 48 1.46 -14.60 -0.75
CA THR A 48 1.99 -14.84 0.60
C THR A 48 2.10 -13.55 1.38
N VAL A 49 2.03 -13.64 2.71
CA VAL A 49 2.27 -12.49 3.61
C VAL A 49 3.64 -11.85 3.37
N GLU A 50 4.65 -12.64 3.04
CA GLU A 50 5.98 -12.14 2.69
C GLU A 50 5.94 -11.25 1.44
N ASN A 51 5.31 -11.72 0.35
CA ASN A 51 5.18 -10.91 -0.87
C ASN A 51 4.31 -9.66 -0.65
N LEU A 52 3.30 -9.75 0.22
CA LEU A 52 2.49 -8.61 0.61
C LEU A 52 3.31 -7.56 1.39
N ASN A 53 4.14 -8.00 2.33
CA ASN A 53 5.05 -7.11 3.06
C ASN A 53 6.06 -6.44 2.13
N LEU A 54 6.63 -7.19 1.18
CA LEU A 54 7.51 -6.63 0.15
C LEU A 54 6.79 -5.61 -0.73
N PHE A 55 5.50 -5.83 -1.04
CA PHE A 55 4.69 -4.85 -1.76
C PHE A 55 4.54 -3.55 -0.95
N PHE A 56 4.14 -3.62 0.32
CA PHE A 56 4.03 -2.42 1.16
C PHE A 56 5.36 -1.70 1.34
N GLU A 57 6.46 -2.44 1.53
CA GLU A 57 7.79 -1.85 1.68
C GLU A 57 8.23 -1.06 0.44
N ARG A 58 7.92 -1.56 -0.76
CA ARG A 58 8.16 -0.83 -2.03
C ARG A 58 7.36 0.46 -2.18
N ARG A 59 6.31 0.64 -1.36
CA ARG A 59 5.49 1.86 -1.28
C ARG A 59 5.93 2.81 -0.18
N CYS A 60 7.03 2.51 0.50
CA CYS A 60 7.62 3.34 1.55
C CYS A 60 8.91 4.03 1.05
N PHE A 61 9.36 5.04 1.78
CA PHE A 61 10.72 5.57 1.62
C PHE A 61 11.75 4.51 2.10
N PRO A 62 12.97 4.45 1.53
CA PRO A 62 13.96 3.44 1.93
C PRO A 62 14.29 3.51 3.43
N LYS A 63 14.43 2.34 4.06
CA LYS A 63 14.73 2.25 5.49
C LYS A 63 16.11 2.82 5.84
N GLU A 64 17.06 2.74 4.90
CA GLU A 64 18.44 3.21 5.03
C GLU A 64 18.59 4.70 4.71
N ARG A 65 17.50 5.39 4.36
CA ARG A 65 17.53 6.82 4.04
C ARG A 65 17.98 7.63 5.26
N ALA A 66 18.84 8.63 5.06
CA ALA A 66 19.44 9.38 6.16
C ALA A 66 18.42 10.10 7.06
N ASP A 67 17.31 10.57 6.48
CA ASP A 67 16.19 11.25 7.15
C ASP A 67 15.08 10.26 7.57
N CYS A 68 15.30 8.94 7.56
CA CYS A 68 14.28 7.92 7.87
C CYS A 68 13.57 8.20 9.22
N GLN A 69 14.32 8.54 10.27
CA GLN A 69 13.72 8.86 11.58
C GLN A 69 12.90 10.15 11.57
N GLU A 70 13.30 11.15 10.79
CA GLU A 70 12.57 12.41 10.62
C GLU A 70 11.25 12.16 9.89
N GLN A 71 11.29 11.37 8.82
CA GLN A 71 10.10 10.93 8.07
C GLN A 71 9.12 10.15 8.97
N LEU A 72 9.61 9.19 9.76
CA LEU A 72 8.77 8.45 10.72
C LEU A 72 8.15 9.40 11.76
N THR A 73 8.92 10.35 12.29
CA THR A 73 8.43 11.33 13.26
C THR A 73 7.34 12.22 12.66
N ALA A 74 7.52 12.68 11.41
CA ALA A 74 6.52 13.47 10.68
C ALA A 74 5.21 12.70 10.44
N LEU A 75 5.28 11.37 10.30
CA LEU A 75 4.12 10.48 10.19
C LEU A 75 3.52 10.09 11.56
N GLY A 76 4.16 10.49 12.67
CA GLY A 76 3.78 10.09 14.03
C GLY A 76 4.05 8.61 14.35
N LEU A 77 5.08 8.03 13.73
CA LEU A 77 5.46 6.63 13.87
C LEU A 77 6.79 6.50 14.66
N MET A 78 6.84 5.52 15.56
CA MET A 78 8.04 5.24 16.37
C MET A 78 9.01 4.26 15.71
N HIS A 79 8.50 3.43 14.80
CA HIS A 79 9.24 2.35 14.17
C HIS A 79 8.89 2.25 12.69
N TYR A 80 9.85 1.77 11.90
CA TYR A 80 9.64 1.48 10.49
C TYR A 80 8.80 0.21 10.34
N ASN A 81 7.49 0.38 10.18
CA ASN A 81 6.55 -0.68 9.81
C ASN A 81 5.89 -0.31 8.48
N PRO A 82 6.11 -1.08 7.39
CA PRO A 82 5.58 -0.74 6.07
C PRO A 82 4.07 -0.54 6.01
N LEU A 83 3.29 -1.37 6.72
CA LEU A 83 1.83 -1.22 6.73
C LEU A 83 1.40 0.07 7.42
N ASP A 84 2.04 0.41 8.54
CA ASP A 84 1.72 1.64 9.28
C ASP A 84 2.10 2.88 8.48
N ILE A 85 3.25 2.85 7.78
CA ILE A 85 3.68 3.93 6.87
C ILE A 85 2.66 4.08 5.75
N VAL A 86 2.30 2.99 5.06
CA VAL A 86 1.33 3.03 3.95
C VAL A 86 -0.05 3.48 4.41
N LYS A 87 -0.50 3.14 5.62
CA LYS A 87 -1.74 3.70 6.19
C LYS A 87 -1.71 5.22 6.38
N LYS A 88 -0.54 5.81 6.56
CA LYS A 88 -0.37 7.28 6.68
C LYS A 88 -0.19 7.96 5.33
N THR A 89 0.49 7.31 4.40
CA THR A 89 0.91 7.91 3.11
C THR A 89 0.07 7.47 1.93
N HIS A 90 -0.82 6.49 2.11
CA HIS A 90 -1.46 5.70 1.04
C HIS A 90 -0.46 5.04 0.09
N GLY A 91 0.80 4.94 0.49
CA GLY A 91 1.87 4.54 -0.41
C GLY A 91 1.96 5.43 -1.65
N ALA A 92 1.53 6.69 -1.60
CA ALA A 92 1.66 7.62 -2.73
C ALA A 92 3.12 8.11 -2.85
N MET A 93 3.62 8.22 -4.08
CA MET A 93 5.01 8.63 -4.36
C MET A 93 5.05 9.70 -5.45
N TYR A 94 6.04 10.58 -5.41
CA TYR A 94 6.23 11.61 -6.42
C TYR A 94 6.48 11.00 -7.81
N GLN A 95 5.80 11.52 -8.84
CA GLN A 95 5.78 11.01 -10.23
C GLN A 95 5.22 9.58 -10.40
N ASP A 96 4.61 9.02 -9.36
CA ASP A 96 3.89 7.76 -9.42
C ASP A 96 2.38 8.00 -9.24
N TYR A 97 1.58 7.43 -10.13
CA TYR A 97 0.12 7.53 -10.06
C TYR A 97 -0.50 6.39 -9.26
N MET A 98 0.29 5.44 -8.77
CA MET A 98 -0.16 4.34 -7.94
C MET A 98 -0.33 4.77 -6.48
N TRP A 99 -1.42 4.32 -5.85
CA TRP A 99 -1.66 4.50 -4.41
C TRP A 99 -2.58 3.40 -3.87
N ILE A 100 -2.74 3.35 -2.55
CA ILE A 100 -3.51 2.33 -1.85
C ILE A 100 -4.71 2.99 -1.17
N ARG A 101 -5.90 2.49 -1.48
CA ARG A 101 -7.15 2.89 -0.81
C ARG A 101 -7.59 1.78 0.12
N PHE A 102 -7.72 2.05 1.41
CA PHE A 102 -8.21 1.09 2.38
C PHE A 102 -9.75 1.04 2.38
N GLU A 103 -10.31 -0.08 2.82
CA GLU A 103 -11.76 -0.23 2.95
C GLU A 103 -12.38 0.87 3.81
N GLY A 104 -13.52 1.39 3.36
CA GLY A 104 -14.26 2.46 4.02
C GLY A 104 -13.79 3.88 3.65
N GLU A 105 -12.68 4.02 2.91
CA GLU A 105 -12.20 5.31 2.45
C GLU A 105 -12.92 5.76 1.16
N ASN A 106 -13.38 7.02 1.15
CA ASN A 106 -13.95 7.67 -0.04
C ASN A 106 -12.98 8.74 -0.57
N LEU A 107 -11.74 8.34 -0.82
CA LEU A 107 -10.67 9.18 -1.36
C LEU A 107 -10.51 8.98 -2.86
N SER A 108 -9.98 9.99 -3.53
CA SER A 108 -9.57 9.99 -4.94
C SER A 108 -8.11 10.39 -5.08
N TYR A 109 -7.52 10.23 -6.26
CA TYR A 109 -6.11 10.55 -6.49
C TYR A 109 -5.75 12.00 -6.14
N LYS A 110 -6.68 12.95 -6.31
CA LYS A 110 -6.46 14.36 -5.95
C LYS A 110 -6.18 14.55 -4.45
N ASP A 111 -6.70 13.67 -3.60
CA ASP A 111 -6.64 13.78 -2.14
C ASP A 111 -5.29 13.25 -1.59
N VAL A 112 -4.60 12.40 -2.37
CA VAL A 112 -3.40 11.67 -1.94
C VAL A 112 -2.17 11.96 -2.81
N GLY A 113 -2.34 12.14 -4.12
CA GLY A 113 -1.26 12.24 -5.11
C GLY A 113 -0.60 13.62 -5.20
N GLN A 114 -1.17 14.66 -4.58
CA GLN A 114 -0.65 16.02 -4.60
C GLN A 114 0.09 16.41 -3.32
N LYS A 115 0.27 15.48 -2.38
CA LYS A 115 1.05 15.75 -1.17
C LYS A 115 2.52 15.74 -1.56
N ASN A 116 3.07 16.93 -1.77
CA ASN A 116 4.51 17.16 -1.85
C ASN A 116 5.13 16.66 -0.54
N LEU A 117 5.67 15.44 -0.55
CA LEU A 117 6.72 15.03 0.38
C LEU A 117 8.03 15.69 -0.07
#